data_AF-A0A7S3TPR1-F1
#
_entry.id   AF-A0A7S3TPR1-F1
#
_cell.length_a   1.000
_cell.length_b   1.000
_cell.length_c   1.000
_cell.angle_alpha   90.00
_cell.angle_beta   90.00
_cell.angle_gamma   90.00
#
_symmetry.space_group_name_H-M   'P 1'
#
loop_
_entity.id
_entity.type
_entity.pdbx_description
1 polymer ?
#
loop_
_entity_poly.entity_id
_entity_poly.type
_entity_poly.pdbx_seq_one_letter_code
_entity_poly.pdbx_strand_id
1 'polypeptide(L)'
;RHEPSQYNLTGKQRPVGAGLWAGRVGRRTLRGDMGIIRFLYGELSHEALVQATFFSSLLCFIVGVYWMMRSLKDSVFASVVGLEYQPQAKMFSLVVVSVVLVAYNKIVDIVPRHRLFAVICGAYSALFVATAVMLTSTTHGLVGPDGQPIPPSPERWLGWIHYFAIESYGSLVVSLFWQYLNSQVNLKEAKGQYGLITAGGQIGAITGCTLVVGSKRFGVPQLYGAGGLACLVSPLIVQMYLCRFPPDEFINVSSRSAPSSAKKVQPGLFEGLRLLIRHPYVLGIFAVSALFEVIATILDYQMKVLGKAAYSSTADFASFMGMFGQAANTVSLVFSLLGTSFVIRNFGLRPTLMLFPTMLVVVVGVVYFVPSMWCLFGVMVAIKGLSYALNNPSKEMLYMVTTDSIKFKAKSWIDVFGGRASKALGSVVTNTFKKPVTNLMFYGSLVSLAIALGLLAITSTLGRAFERLTASGELIGMDNEQGEEEKQPLKHAAAEDEESPKA
;
A
#
# COMPACT_ATOMS: atom_id res chain seq x y z
N ARG A 1 -23.59 38.83 60.96
CA ARG A 1 -22.98 39.57 59.84
C ARG A 1 -21.48 39.38 59.94
N HIS A 2 -20.90 38.53 59.10
CA HIS A 2 -19.55 38.59 58.54
C HIS A 2 -19.28 37.28 57.79
N GLU A 3 -18.86 37.40 56.54
CA GLU A 3 -18.42 36.31 55.64
C GLU A 3 -17.18 35.58 56.17
N PRO A 4 -16.89 34.36 55.66
CA PRO A 4 -15.53 33.87 55.57
C PRO A 4 -15.00 33.86 54.12
N SER A 5 -13.81 34.46 54.03
CA SER A 5 -12.84 34.48 52.93
C SER A 5 -12.41 33.09 52.45
N GLN A 6 -12.14 33.01 51.15
CA GLN A 6 -11.56 31.88 50.42
C GLN A 6 -10.19 31.42 50.96
N TYR A 7 -9.90 30.12 50.82
CA TYR A 7 -8.55 29.60 50.58
C TYR A 7 -8.57 28.48 49.54
N ASN A 8 -7.68 28.64 48.55
CA ASN A 8 -7.45 27.81 47.38
C ASN A 8 -6.81 26.46 47.71
N LEU A 9 -7.33 25.37 47.12
CA LEU A 9 -6.68 24.07 46.99
C LEU A 9 -6.55 23.71 45.50
N THR A 10 -5.51 24.22 44.83
CA THR A 10 -5.05 23.64 43.56
C THR A 10 -3.52 23.63 43.52
N GLY A 11 -2.94 22.54 43.99
CA GLY A 11 -1.54 22.21 43.76
C GLY A 11 -1.33 21.77 42.31
N LYS A 12 -0.99 22.72 41.43
CA LYS A 12 -0.35 22.42 40.13
C LYS A 12 0.83 23.37 39.94
N GLN A 13 2.03 22.87 40.19
CA GLN A 13 3.26 23.51 39.75
C GLN A 13 3.29 23.56 38.22
N ARG A 14 3.40 24.77 37.66
CA ARG A 14 3.69 24.99 36.23
C ARG A 14 5.21 24.92 36.03
N PRO A 15 5.73 24.21 35.02
CA PRO A 15 7.12 24.38 34.64
C PRO A 15 7.28 25.75 33.94
N VAL A 16 8.13 26.59 34.52
CA VAL A 16 8.57 27.88 33.99
C VAL A 16 9.44 27.60 32.75
N GLY A 17 9.02 28.04 31.56
CA GLY A 17 9.90 28.01 30.38
C GLY A 17 9.25 27.85 29.00
N ALA A 18 7.94 27.57 28.89
CA ALA A 18 7.28 27.31 27.59
C ALA A 18 6.44 28.49 27.05
N GLY A 19 6.73 29.73 27.48
CA GLY A 19 5.83 30.88 27.29
C GLY A 19 6.12 31.79 26.09
N LEU A 20 7.27 31.72 25.42
CA LEU A 20 7.70 32.80 24.51
C LEU A 20 7.74 32.49 23.00
N TRP A 21 7.61 31.24 22.55
CA TRP A 21 7.73 30.90 21.12
C TRP A 21 6.42 30.54 20.40
N ALA A 22 5.30 30.34 21.12
CA ALA A 22 4.03 29.90 20.52
C ALA A 22 3.06 31.05 20.13
N GLY A 23 3.49 32.31 20.22
CA GLY A 23 2.55 33.43 20.33
C GLY A 23 2.13 34.14 19.05
N ARG A 24 2.91 34.15 17.96
CA ARG A 24 2.74 35.25 16.98
C ARG A 24 2.77 34.93 15.48
N VAL A 25 3.09 33.70 15.06
CA VAL A 25 3.20 33.39 13.61
C VAL A 25 2.04 32.53 13.06
N GLY A 26 1.28 31.82 13.89
CA GLY A 26 0.29 30.83 13.41
C GLY A 26 -1.16 31.30 13.25
N ARG A 27 -1.55 32.51 13.68
CA ARG A 27 -2.99 32.84 13.86
C ARG A 27 -3.65 33.65 12.74
N ARG A 28 -2.90 34.23 11.80
CA ARG A 28 -3.46 35.09 10.73
C ARG A 28 -3.52 34.48 9.34
N THR A 29 -2.76 33.42 9.06
CA THR A 29 -2.69 32.82 7.70
C THR A 29 -3.70 31.69 7.46
N LEU A 30 -4.38 31.17 8.50
CA LEU A 30 -5.25 29.98 8.40
C LEU A 30 -6.75 30.26 8.21
N ARG A 31 -7.17 31.53 8.09
CA ARG A 31 -8.60 31.86 7.93
C ARG A 31 -9.11 31.78 6.48
N GLY A 32 -8.21 31.89 5.50
CA GLY A 32 -8.55 31.78 4.07
C GLY A 32 -8.69 30.34 3.58
N ASP A 33 -7.86 29.42 4.08
CA ASP A 33 -7.79 28.03 3.59
C ASP A 33 -8.88 27.10 4.14
N MET A 34 -9.59 27.51 5.20
CA MET A 34 -10.70 26.73 5.75
C MET A 34 -11.90 26.61 4.80
N GLY A 35 -12.06 27.50 3.83
CA GLY A 35 -13.18 27.44 2.88
C GLY A 35 -13.09 26.23 1.94
N ILE A 36 -11.90 25.98 1.39
CA ILE A 36 -11.65 24.86 0.47
C ILE A 36 -11.65 23.53 1.23
N ILE A 37 -11.06 23.51 2.43
CA ILE A 37 -11.03 22.30 3.28
C ILE A 37 -12.44 21.93 3.77
N ARG A 38 -13.25 22.91 4.19
CA ARG A 38 -14.65 22.65 4.60
C ARG A 38 -15.53 22.22 3.43
N PHE A 39 -15.31 22.79 2.24
CA PHE A 39 -16.04 22.39 1.03
C PHE A 39 -15.72 20.95 0.60
N LEU A 40 -14.45 20.53 0.68
CA LEU A 40 -14.02 19.20 0.24
C LEU A 40 -14.19 18.09 1.28
N TYR A 41 -14.07 18.40 2.59
CA TYR A 41 -13.95 17.38 3.64
C TYR A 41 -14.98 17.51 4.79
N GLY A 42 -15.89 18.49 4.71
CA GLY A 42 -16.95 18.71 5.71
C GLY A 42 -16.49 19.47 6.97
N GLU A 43 -17.38 19.56 7.97
CA GLU A 43 -17.06 20.18 9.26
C GLU A 43 -16.23 19.24 10.14
N LEU A 44 -14.91 19.30 9.98
CA LEU A 44 -13.97 18.68 10.90
C LEU A 44 -13.74 19.60 12.11
N SER A 45 -13.75 19.01 13.32
CA SER A 45 -13.31 19.73 14.53
C SER A 45 -11.85 20.14 14.38
N HIS A 46 -11.43 21.21 15.06
CA HIS A 46 -10.04 21.67 15.00
C HIS A 46 -9.05 20.58 15.44
N GLU A 47 -9.41 19.78 16.45
CA GLU A 47 -8.58 18.65 16.89
C GLU A 47 -8.50 17.55 15.84
N ALA A 48 -9.61 17.21 15.18
CA ALA A 48 -9.63 16.25 14.10
C ALA A 48 -8.78 16.72 12.90
N LEU A 49 -8.76 18.00 12.58
CA LEU A 49 -7.90 18.54 11.52
C LEU A 49 -6.41 18.42 11.89
N VAL A 50 -6.05 18.71 13.14
CA VAL A 50 -4.67 18.57 13.63
C VAL A 50 -4.22 17.10 13.58
N GLN A 51 -5.05 16.17 14.06
CA GLN A 51 -4.77 14.73 13.97
C GLN A 51 -4.60 14.28 12.52
N ALA A 52 -5.51 14.69 11.63
CA ALA A 52 -5.42 14.38 10.20
C ALA A 52 -4.13 14.90 9.58
N THR A 53 -3.64 16.07 10.00
CA THR A 53 -2.37 16.63 9.52
C THR A 53 -1.17 15.80 9.97
N PHE A 54 -1.16 15.30 11.22
CA PHE A 54 -0.12 14.37 11.69
C PHE A 54 -0.12 13.06 10.88
N PHE A 55 -1.28 12.43 10.69
CA PHE A 55 -1.38 11.19 9.92
C PHE A 55 -1.10 11.39 8.43
N SER A 56 -1.50 12.52 7.85
CA SER A 56 -1.19 12.91 6.48
C SER A 56 0.32 13.10 6.28
N SER A 57 0.98 13.78 7.23
CA SER A 57 2.44 13.94 7.22
C SER A 57 3.17 12.61 7.41
N LEU A 58 2.69 11.76 8.33
CA LEU A 58 3.25 10.42 8.54
C LEU A 58 3.15 9.57 7.27
N LEU A 59 1.97 9.52 6.64
CA LEU A 59 1.78 8.77 5.41
C LEU A 59 2.60 9.35 4.24
N CYS A 60 2.73 10.68 4.16
CA CYS A 60 3.57 11.36 3.19
C CYS A 60 5.02 10.87 3.24
N PHE A 61 5.64 10.83 4.42
CA PHE A 61 7.01 10.34 4.57
C PHE A 61 7.14 8.84 4.28
N ILE A 62 6.24 8.00 4.79
CA ILE A 62 6.26 6.55 4.56
C ILE A 62 6.16 6.24 3.06
N VAL A 63 5.17 6.84 2.38
CA VAL A 63 4.93 6.60 0.96
C VAL A 63 6.01 7.26 0.11
N GLY A 64 6.50 8.45 0.50
CA GLY A 64 7.58 9.14 -0.20
C GLY A 64 8.90 8.38 -0.16
N VAL A 65 9.30 7.87 1.01
CA VAL A 65 10.48 6.99 1.11
C VAL A 65 10.28 5.72 0.28
N TYR A 66 9.10 5.09 0.36
CA TYR A 66 8.82 3.90 -0.43
C TYR A 66 8.98 4.17 -1.94
N TRP A 67 8.37 5.22 -2.47
CA TRP A 67 8.43 5.53 -3.90
C TRP A 67 9.80 6.01 -4.36
N MET A 68 10.55 6.71 -3.51
CA MET A 68 11.95 7.04 -3.76
C MET A 68 12.79 5.77 -3.88
N MET A 69 12.76 4.90 -2.87
CA MET A 69 13.50 3.64 -2.87
C MET A 69 13.05 2.73 -4.02
N ARG A 70 11.74 2.62 -4.28
CA ARG A 70 11.18 1.82 -5.36
C ARG A 70 11.67 2.26 -6.74
N SER A 71 11.81 3.57 -6.97
CA SER A 71 12.28 4.11 -8.25
C SER A 71 13.79 3.85 -8.45
N LEU A 72 14.57 3.82 -7.37
CA LEU A 72 16.00 3.49 -7.42
C LEU A 72 16.26 1.97 -7.54
N LYS A 73 15.41 1.16 -6.91
CA LYS A 73 15.55 -0.31 -6.79
C LYS A 73 15.98 -0.98 -8.08
N ASP A 74 15.22 -0.81 -9.16
CA ASP A 74 15.47 -1.53 -10.41
C ASP A 74 16.75 -1.04 -11.11
N SER A 75 17.11 0.23 -10.93
CA SER A 75 18.34 0.80 -11.51
C SER A 75 19.60 0.29 -10.82
N VAL A 76 19.58 0.21 -9.49
CA VAL A 76 20.68 -0.35 -8.71
C VAL A 76 20.77 -1.85 -8.94
N PHE A 77 19.64 -2.56 -8.91
CA PHE A 77 19.61 -4.00 -9.18
C PHE A 77 20.16 -4.34 -10.57
N ALA A 78 19.77 -3.57 -11.60
CA ALA A 78 20.28 -3.76 -12.96
C ALA A 78 21.80 -3.56 -13.07
N SER A 79 22.37 -2.71 -12.22
CA SER A 79 23.80 -2.36 -12.28
C SER A 79 24.66 -3.25 -11.38
N VAL A 80 24.10 -3.78 -10.28
CA VAL A 80 24.81 -4.64 -9.33
C VAL A 80 24.69 -6.11 -9.72
N VAL A 81 23.48 -6.58 -10.03
CA VAL A 81 23.21 -8.01 -10.30
C VAL A 81 22.94 -8.27 -11.78
N GLY A 82 22.25 -7.34 -12.44
CA GLY A 82 21.83 -7.48 -13.82
C GLY A 82 20.31 -7.57 -13.94
N LEU A 83 19.75 -6.84 -14.91
CA LEU A 83 18.30 -6.74 -15.08
C LEU A 83 17.65 -8.08 -15.48
N GLU A 84 18.42 -9.01 -16.05
CA GLU A 84 17.96 -10.35 -16.42
C GLU A 84 17.55 -11.24 -15.24
N TYR A 85 18.02 -10.91 -14.03
CA TYR A 85 17.69 -11.60 -12.78
C TYR A 85 16.52 -10.93 -12.04
N GLN A 86 16.03 -9.78 -12.51
CA GLN A 86 14.90 -9.08 -11.87
C GLN A 86 13.64 -9.96 -11.79
N PRO A 87 13.27 -10.76 -12.82
CA PRO A 87 12.15 -11.69 -12.69
C PRO A 87 12.33 -12.70 -11.55
N GLN A 88 13.54 -13.24 -11.36
CA GLN A 88 13.85 -14.14 -10.24
C GLN A 88 13.78 -13.41 -8.90
N ALA A 89 14.27 -12.18 -8.81
CA ALA A 89 14.13 -11.35 -7.62
C ALA A 89 12.66 -11.10 -7.27
N LYS A 90 11.80 -10.81 -8.25
CA LYS A 90 10.35 -10.68 -8.01
C LYS A 90 9.73 -12.00 -7.49
N MET A 91 10.08 -13.15 -8.06
CA MET A 91 9.59 -14.46 -7.59
C MET A 91 10.03 -14.75 -6.15
N PHE A 92 11.32 -14.60 -5.84
CA PHE A 92 11.83 -14.80 -4.48
C PHE A 92 11.30 -13.78 -3.48
N SER A 93 11.00 -12.55 -3.92
CA SER A 93 10.47 -11.51 -3.03
C SER A 93 9.13 -11.91 -2.40
N LEU A 94 8.29 -12.70 -3.08
CA LEU A 94 7.04 -13.21 -2.52
C LEU A 94 7.31 -14.06 -1.26
N VAL A 95 8.28 -14.97 -1.36
CA VAL A 95 8.67 -15.85 -0.25
C VAL A 95 9.31 -15.05 0.88
N VAL A 96 10.29 -14.19 0.55
CA VAL A 96 11.01 -13.38 1.55
C VAL A 96 10.06 -12.43 2.28
N VAL A 97 9.20 -11.71 1.57
CA VAL A 97 8.24 -10.79 2.20
C VAL A 97 7.24 -11.55 3.07
N SER A 98 6.81 -12.76 2.67
CA SER A 98 5.93 -13.60 3.50
C SER A 98 6.60 -14.02 4.80
N VAL A 99 7.87 -14.44 4.76
CA VAL A 99 8.64 -14.79 5.96
C VAL A 99 8.82 -13.57 6.87
N VAL A 100 9.18 -12.43 6.28
CA VAL A 100 9.34 -11.17 7.03
C VAL A 100 8.01 -10.73 7.64
N LEU A 101 6.87 -10.94 6.98
CA LEU A 101 5.54 -10.64 7.53
C LEU A 101 5.19 -11.53 8.73
N VAL A 102 5.55 -12.81 8.70
CA VAL A 102 5.41 -13.72 9.85
C VAL A 102 6.27 -13.23 11.03
N ALA A 103 7.52 -12.82 10.77
CA ALA A 103 8.39 -12.25 11.79
C ALA A 103 7.83 -10.92 12.34
N TYR A 104 7.31 -10.06 11.48
CA TYR A 104 6.65 -8.80 11.85
C TYR A 104 5.48 -9.05 12.81
N ASN A 105 4.60 -10.02 12.52
CA ASN A 105 3.47 -10.33 13.39
C ASN A 105 3.92 -10.73 14.80
N LYS A 106 5.00 -11.52 14.91
CA LYS A 106 5.60 -11.86 16.21
C LYS A 106 6.14 -10.62 16.94
N ILE A 107 6.76 -9.68 16.23
CA ILE A 107 7.28 -8.44 16.82
C ILE A 107 6.14 -7.55 17.32
N VAL A 108 5.04 -7.47 16.57
CA VAL A 108 3.83 -6.70 16.94
C VAL A 108 3.21 -7.22 18.25
N ASP A 109 3.30 -8.52 18.51
CA ASP A 109 2.80 -9.12 19.75
C ASP A 109 3.69 -8.83 20.97
N ILE A 110 4.97 -8.47 20.77
CA ILE A 110 5.96 -8.27 21.84
C ILE A 110 6.20 -6.79 22.13
N VAL A 111 6.25 -5.95 21.09
CA VAL A 111 6.66 -4.55 21.20
C VAL A 111 5.45 -3.63 21.37
N PRO A 112 5.45 -2.70 22.34
CA PRO A 112 4.36 -1.76 22.51
C PRO A 112 4.17 -0.89 21.26
N ARG A 113 2.91 -0.65 20.88
CA ARG A 113 2.54 -0.04 19.58
C ARG A 113 3.22 1.30 19.29
N HIS A 114 3.44 2.13 20.31
CA HIS A 114 4.11 3.43 20.14
C HIS A 114 5.60 3.30 19.76
N ARG A 115 6.26 2.20 20.12
CA ARG A 115 7.67 1.93 19.78
C ARG A 115 7.84 1.16 18.47
N LEU A 116 6.77 0.56 17.93
CA LEU A 116 6.84 -0.23 16.69
C LEU A 116 7.39 0.59 15.52
N PHE A 117 6.99 1.86 15.38
CA PHE A 117 7.52 2.74 14.34
C PHE A 117 9.02 2.98 14.51
N ALA A 118 9.49 3.21 15.74
CA ALA A 118 10.91 3.45 16.01
C ALA A 118 11.75 2.21 15.70
N VAL A 119 11.29 1.02 16.09
CA VAL A 119 11.99 -0.24 15.82
C VAL A 119 12.02 -0.55 14.33
N ILE A 120 10.86 -0.53 13.66
CA ILE A 120 10.75 -0.95 12.25
C ILE A 120 11.37 0.10 11.33
N CYS A 121 11.03 1.37 11.47
CA CYS A 121 11.62 2.43 10.64
C CYS A 121 13.11 2.62 10.94
N GLY A 122 13.54 2.41 12.19
CA GLY A 122 14.95 2.41 12.58
C GLY A 122 15.74 1.28 11.90
N ALA A 123 15.20 0.05 11.89
CA ALA A 123 15.83 -1.07 11.20
C ALA A 123 15.95 -0.83 9.68
N TYR A 124 14.89 -0.34 9.04
CA TYR A 124 14.94 0.02 7.61
C TYR A 124 15.85 1.21 7.32
N SER A 125 15.90 2.21 8.20
CA SER A 125 16.85 3.31 8.11
C SER A 125 18.28 2.80 8.12
N ALA A 126 18.64 1.97 9.10
CA ALA A 126 19.97 1.38 9.20
C ALA A 126 20.31 0.58 7.93
N LEU A 127 19.37 -0.21 7.41
CA LEU A 127 19.55 -1.00 6.19
C LEU A 127 19.74 -0.14 4.94
N PHE A 128 18.96 0.92 4.75
CA PHE A 128 19.09 1.82 3.60
C PHE A 128 20.34 2.70 3.67
N VAL A 129 20.72 3.18 4.86
CA VAL A 129 21.99 3.90 5.06
C VAL A 129 23.18 2.96 4.86
N ALA A 130 23.13 1.73 5.38
CA ALA A 130 24.18 0.73 5.13
C ALA A 130 24.29 0.42 3.63
N THR A 131 23.16 0.30 2.92
CA THR A 131 23.14 0.14 1.46
C THR A 131 23.79 1.35 0.78
N ALA A 132 23.50 2.57 1.22
CA ALA A 132 24.11 3.80 0.68
C ALA A 132 25.64 3.77 0.80
N VAL A 133 26.16 3.43 1.99
CA VAL A 133 27.61 3.33 2.25
C VAL A 133 28.23 2.22 1.41
N MET A 134 27.60 1.05 1.35
CA MET A 134 28.09 -0.08 0.54
C MET A 134 28.10 0.24 -0.96
N LEU A 135 27.14 1.02 -1.45
CA LEU A 135 27.12 1.47 -2.85
C LEU A 135 28.24 2.46 -3.18
N THR A 136 28.78 3.18 -2.19
CA THR A 136 29.97 4.04 -2.36
C THR A 136 31.30 3.29 -2.24
N SER A 137 31.29 2.06 -1.71
CA SER A 137 32.51 1.26 -1.54
C SER A 137 33.08 0.83 -2.89
N THR A 138 34.40 0.92 -3.06
CA THR A 138 35.10 0.51 -4.29
C THR A 138 35.15 -0.99 -4.50
N THR A 139 34.88 -1.80 -3.47
CA THR A 139 34.91 -3.28 -3.57
C THR A 139 33.54 -3.87 -3.88
N HIS A 140 32.47 -3.31 -3.33
CA HIS A 140 31.12 -3.89 -3.41
C HIS A 140 30.08 -2.97 -4.07
N GLY A 141 30.43 -1.70 -4.28
CA GLY A 141 29.55 -0.65 -4.76
C GLY A 141 29.46 -0.54 -6.29
N LEU A 142 29.12 0.64 -6.79
CA LEU A 142 28.85 0.81 -8.22
C LEU A 142 30.11 0.90 -9.08
N VAL A 143 31.22 1.39 -8.49
CA VAL A 143 32.46 1.71 -9.19
C VAL A 143 33.62 1.01 -8.50
N GLY A 144 34.49 0.37 -9.28
CA GLY A 144 35.66 -0.36 -8.80
C GLY A 144 36.82 0.55 -8.38
N PRO A 145 37.92 -0.01 -7.84
CA PRO A 145 39.11 0.75 -7.46
C PRO A 145 39.80 1.43 -8.66
N ASP A 146 39.59 0.89 -9.85
CA ASP A 146 40.05 1.38 -11.15
C ASP A 146 39.19 2.52 -11.73
N GLY A 147 38.12 2.92 -11.02
CA GLY A 147 37.20 3.96 -11.48
C GLY A 147 36.20 3.48 -12.54
N GLN A 148 36.22 2.19 -12.91
CA GLN A 148 35.29 1.62 -13.88
C GLN A 148 34.06 1.01 -13.19
N PRO A 149 32.89 0.95 -13.85
CA PRO A 149 31.72 0.27 -13.29
C PRO A 149 32.01 -1.21 -13.03
N ILE A 150 31.76 -1.68 -11.81
CA ILE A 150 31.92 -3.11 -11.47
C ILE A 150 30.88 -3.91 -12.28
N PRO A 151 31.28 -4.96 -13.01
CA PRO A 151 30.35 -5.72 -13.84
C PRO A 151 29.20 -6.31 -13.01
N PRO A 152 27.98 -6.39 -13.59
CA PRO A 152 26.86 -7.04 -12.93
C PRO A 152 27.13 -8.54 -12.75
N SER A 153 26.86 -9.06 -11.56
CA SER A 153 26.98 -10.50 -11.26
C SER A 153 25.91 -10.95 -10.26
N PRO A 154 25.30 -12.14 -10.45
CA PRO A 154 24.33 -12.70 -9.51
C PRO A 154 24.89 -12.93 -8.10
N GLU A 155 26.21 -13.05 -7.94
CA GLU A 155 26.87 -13.28 -6.64
C GLU A 155 26.92 -12.03 -5.76
N ARG A 156 26.59 -10.85 -6.32
CA ARG A 156 26.61 -9.58 -5.60
C ARG A 156 25.36 -9.44 -4.71
N TRP A 157 25.42 -10.08 -3.53
CA TRP A 157 24.34 -10.15 -2.53
C TRP A 157 23.71 -8.80 -2.15
N LEU A 158 24.47 -7.70 -2.20
CA LEU A 158 23.96 -6.33 -1.99
C LEU A 158 22.75 -6.05 -2.90
N GLY A 159 22.77 -6.54 -4.14
CA GLY A 159 21.68 -6.40 -5.10
C GLY A 159 20.38 -7.05 -4.61
N TRP A 160 20.47 -8.28 -4.10
CA TRP A 160 19.33 -9.03 -3.60
C TRP A 160 18.80 -8.46 -2.29
N ILE A 161 19.70 -8.14 -1.35
CA ILE A 161 19.34 -7.62 -0.01
C ILE A 161 18.55 -6.33 -0.13
N HIS A 162 19.04 -5.32 -0.87
CA HIS A 162 18.31 -4.06 -1.00
C HIS A 162 17.00 -4.24 -1.76
N TYR A 163 16.94 -5.14 -2.74
CA TYR A 163 15.72 -5.41 -3.49
C TYR A 163 14.61 -5.92 -2.56
N PHE A 164 14.91 -6.93 -1.74
CA PHE A 164 13.95 -7.48 -0.77
C PHE A 164 13.63 -6.51 0.37
N ALA A 165 14.61 -5.70 0.79
CA ALA A 165 14.38 -4.64 1.77
C ALA A 165 13.32 -3.64 1.30
N ILE A 166 13.40 -3.19 0.05
CA ILE A 166 12.46 -2.21 -0.51
C ILE A 166 11.07 -2.82 -0.72
N GLU A 167 11.00 -4.06 -1.18
CA GLU A 167 9.72 -4.77 -1.35
C GLU A 167 9.01 -5.05 -0.02
N SER A 168 9.78 -5.40 1.02
CA SER A 168 9.24 -5.60 2.38
C SER A 168 8.84 -4.29 3.04
N TYR A 169 9.63 -3.22 2.91
CA TYR A 169 9.31 -1.89 3.44
C TYR A 169 7.93 -1.41 2.99
N GLY A 170 7.66 -1.47 1.68
CA GLY A 170 6.38 -1.05 1.11
C GLY A 170 5.18 -1.89 1.56
N SER A 171 5.42 -3.08 2.08
CA SER A 171 4.35 -3.94 2.62
C SER A 171 4.13 -3.66 4.10
N LEU A 172 5.21 -3.71 4.90
CA LEU A 172 5.11 -3.67 6.35
C LEU A 172 4.78 -2.28 6.89
N VAL A 173 5.48 -1.25 6.41
CA VAL A 173 5.37 0.09 7.02
C VAL A 173 4.03 0.74 6.68
N VAL A 174 3.51 0.49 5.47
CA VAL A 174 2.17 0.93 5.07
C VAL A 174 1.08 0.20 5.86
N SER A 175 1.22 -1.12 6.06
CA SER A 175 0.29 -1.86 6.92
C SER A 175 0.34 -1.39 8.37
N LEU A 176 1.53 -1.12 8.92
CA LEU A 176 1.72 -0.56 10.25
C LEU A 176 1.02 0.79 10.40
N PHE A 177 1.12 1.65 9.38
CA PHE A 177 0.40 2.93 9.34
C PHE A 177 -1.11 2.75 9.48
N TRP A 178 -1.73 1.90 8.65
CA TRP A 178 -3.18 1.71 8.69
C TRP A 178 -3.64 1.06 10.00
N GLN A 179 -2.86 0.12 10.55
CA GLN A 179 -3.13 -0.45 11.87
C GLN A 179 -3.07 0.61 12.97
N TYR A 180 -2.09 1.51 12.92
CA TYR A 180 -1.94 2.59 13.89
C TYR A 180 -3.07 3.61 13.77
N LEU A 181 -3.39 4.09 12.57
CA LEU A 181 -4.49 5.03 12.32
C LEU A 181 -5.82 4.48 12.87
N ASN A 182 -6.15 3.23 12.53
CA ASN A 182 -7.37 2.58 12.99
C ASN A 182 -7.43 2.37 14.51
N SER A 183 -6.28 2.38 15.20
CA SER A 183 -6.23 2.30 16.66
C SER A 183 -6.42 3.65 17.36
N GLN A 184 -6.28 4.76 16.63
CA GLN A 184 -6.34 6.12 17.18
C GLN A 184 -7.62 6.86 16.80
N VAL A 185 -8.19 6.58 15.61
CA VAL A 185 -9.32 7.33 15.05
C VAL A 185 -10.57 6.46 15.00
N ASN A 186 -11.69 6.99 15.51
CA ASN A 186 -12.99 6.32 15.42
C ASN A 186 -13.51 6.30 13.98
N LEU A 187 -14.24 5.25 13.61
CA LEU A 187 -14.80 5.05 12.25
C LEU A 187 -15.59 6.25 11.69
N LYS A 188 -16.32 6.99 12.54
CA LYS A 188 -17.09 8.18 12.13
C LYS A 188 -16.19 9.37 11.77
N GLU A 189 -15.15 9.61 12.56
CA GLU A 189 -14.16 10.69 12.33
C GLU A 189 -13.20 10.33 11.19
N ALA A 190 -12.86 9.04 11.06
CA ALA A 190 -11.96 8.52 10.03
C ALA A 190 -12.46 8.86 8.62
N LYS A 191 -13.78 8.82 8.36
CA LYS A 191 -14.36 9.14 7.06
C LYS A 191 -14.03 10.56 6.57
N GLY A 192 -14.04 11.54 7.47
CA GLY A 192 -13.71 12.94 7.13
C GLY A 192 -12.21 13.16 6.95
N GLN A 193 -11.37 12.45 7.71
CA GLN A 193 -9.92 12.60 7.68
C GLN A 193 -9.24 11.81 6.54
N TYR A 194 -9.86 10.73 6.07
CA TYR A 194 -9.24 9.78 5.14
C TYR A 194 -8.77 10.44 3.83
N GLY A 195 -9.57 11.35 3.29
CA GLY A 195 -9.22 12.08 2.06
C GLY A 195 -7.95 12.93 2.23
N LEU A 196 -7.84 13.69 3.34
CA LEU A 196 -6.66 14.49 3.64
C LEU A 196 -5.42 13.64 3.92
N ILE A 197 -5.59 12.51 4.61
CA ILE A 197 -4.51 11.57 4.91
C ILE A 197 -3.96 10.96 3.61
N THR A 198 -4.83 10.44 2.76
CA THR A 198 -4.45 9.81 1.48
C THR A 198 -3.84 10.81 0.50
N ALA A 199 -4.32 12.05 0.47
CA ALA A 199 -3.69 13.13 -0.30
C ALA A 199 -2.23 13.37 0.11
N GLY A 200 -1.93 13.37 1.41
CA GLY A 200 -0.56 13.46 1.92
C GLY A 200 0.34 12.32 1.43
N GLY A 201 -0.17 11.09 1.45
CA GLY A 201 0.53 9.93 0.88
C GLY A 201 0.89 10.12 -0.59
N GLN A 202 -0.03 10.68 -1.39
CA GLN A 202 0.19 10.89 -2.83
C GLN A 202 1.19 12.01 -3.11
N ILE A 203 1.17 13.09 -2.32
CA ILE A 203 2.20 14.14 -2.36
C ILE A 203 3.57 13.54 -2.04
N GLY A 204 3.63 12.67 -1.03
CA GLY A 204 4.82 11.90 -0.69
C GLY A 204 5.34 11.08 -1.87
N ALA A 205 4.45 10.30 -2.51
CA ALA A 205 4.79 9.49 -3.69
C ALA A 205 5.43 10.32 -4.82
N ILE A 206 4.80 11.44 -5.17
CA ILE A 206 5.27 12.35 -6.22
C ILE A 206 6.63 12.97 -5.82
N THR A 207 6.76 13.43 -4.58
CA THR A 207 7.99 14.04 -4.07
C THR A 207 9.15 13.04 -4.08
N GLY A 208 8.93 11.82 -3.59
CA GLY A 208 9.92 10.75 -3.59
C GLY A 208 10.41 10.40 -4.99
N CYS A 209 9.51 10.28 -5.97
CA CYS A 209 9.88 10.07 -7.36
C CYS A 209 10.63 11.26 -7.98
N THR A 210 10.23 12.49 -7.64
CA THR A 210 10.87 13.73 -8.13
C THR A 210 12.32 13.84 -7.68
N LEU A 211 12.63 13.44 -6.44
CA LEU A 211 14.02 13.39 -5.97
C LEU A 211 14.87 12.42 -6.82
N VAL A 212 14.29 11.30 -7.25
CA VAL A 212 14.97 10.32 -8.11
C VAL A 212 15.13 10.81 -9.55
N VAL A 213 14.25 11.67 -10.07
CA VAL A 213 14.50 12.36 -11.35
C VAL A 213 15.83 13.12 -11.30
N GLY A 214 16.16 13.71 -10.15
CA GLY A 214 17.44 14.37 -9.87
C GLY A 214 18.65 13.44 -9.64
N SER A 215 18.55 12.14 -9.95
CA SER A 215 19.61 11.14 -9.66
C SER A 215 20.98 11.51 -10.22
N LYS A 216 21.06 12.20 -11.36
CA LYS A 216 22.34 12.69 -11.92
C LYS A 216 22.99 13.78 -11.05
N ARG A 217 22.17 14.62 -10.42
CA ARG A 217 22.63 15.76 -9.60
C ARG A 217 22.98 15.32 -8.18
N PHE A 218 22.15 14.48 -7.57
CA PHE A 218 22.31 14.09 -6.17
C PHE A 218 23.20 12.86 -6.00
N GLY A 219 23.24 11.97 -7.01
CA GLY A 219 23.90 10.68 -6.93
C GLY A 219 23.01 9.61 -6.30
N VAL A 220 23.08 8.40 -6.86
CA VAL A 220 22.26 7.26 -6.43
C VAL A 220 22.52 6.85 -4.98
N PRO A 221 23.78 6.72 -4.50
CA PRO A 221 24.05 6.38 -3.10
C PRO A 221 23.51 7.43 -2.11
N GLN A 222 23.64 8.71 -2.43
CA GLN A 222 23.17 9.81 -1.59
C GLN A 222 21.65 9.79 -1.44
N LEU A 223 20.92 9.45 -2.50
CA LEU A 223 19.46 9.29 -2.44
C LEU A 223 19.04 8.10 -1.56
N TYR A 224 19.80 7.00 -1.55
CA TYR A 224 19.59 5.90 -0.58
C TYR A 224 19.79 6.39 0.86
N GLY A 225 20.87 7.15 1.11
CA GLY A 225 21.16 7.73 2.42
C GLY A 225 20.05 8.69 2.88
N ALA A 226 19.60 9.58 1.99
CA ALA A 226 18.49 10.50 2.25
C ALA A 226 17.19 9.75 2.56
N GLY A 227 16.90 8.64 1.86
CA GLY A 227 15.74 7.79 2.14
C GLY A 227 15.81 7.06 3.46
N GLY A 228 16.99 6.55 3.81
CA GLY A 228 17.25 5.97 5.11
C GLY A 228 17.00 6.98 6.24
N LEU A 229 17.57 8.18 6.14
CA LEU A 229 17.35 9.24 7.14
C LEU A 229 15.89 9.71 7.19
N ALA A 230 15.22 9.80 6.04
CA ALA A 230 13.80 10.17 5.99
C ALA A 230 12.89 9.12 6.65
N CYS A 231 13.27 7.84 6.71
CA CYS A 231 12.55 6.84 7.51
C CYS A 231 12.47 7.24 8.99
N LEU A 232 13.51 7.88 9.54
CA LEU A 232 13.55 8.29 10.95
C LEU A 232 12.60 9.46 11.27
N VAL A 233 12.11 10.17 10.27
CA VAL A 233 11.09 11.21 10.48
C VAL A 233 9.76 10.59 10.92
N SER A 234 9.43 9.39 10.46
CA SER A 234 8.18 8.70 10.82
C SER A 234 8.02 8.48 12.33
N PRO A 235 8.98 7.87 13.07
CA PRO A 235 8.89 7.76 14.51
C PRO A 235 8.93 9.12 15.23
N LEU A 236 9.60 10.14 14.69
CA LEU A 236 9.55 11.50 15.25
C LEU A 236 8.14 12.10 15.16
N ILE A 237 7.45 11.92 14.04
CA ILE A 237 6.05 12.36 13.87
C ILE A 237 5.14 11.65 14.86
N VAL A 238 5.31 10.33 15.03
CA VAL A 238 4.55 9.55 16.02
C VAL A 238 4.83 10.04 17.44
N GLN A 239 6.09 10.33 17.78
CA GLN A 239 6.44 10.85 19.09
C GLN A 239 5.83 12.25 19.33
N MET A 240 5.88 13.14 18.34
CA MET A 240 5.24 14.46 18.42
C MET A 240 3.73 14.35 18.58
N TYR A 241 3.09 13.40 17.89
CA TYR A 241 1.66 13.11 18.04
C TYR A 241 1.35 12.68 19.48
N LEU A 242 2.12 11.76 20.05
CA LEU A 242 1.94 11.28 21.42
C LEU A 242 2.20 12.37 22.47
N CYS A 243 3.13 13.30 22.23
CA CYS A 243 3.31 14.46 23.10
C CYS A 243 2.11 15.43 23.07
N ARG A 244 1.41 15.52 21.93
CA ARG A 244 0.25 16.42 21.74
C ARG A 244 -1.06 15.79 22.18
N PHE A 245 -1.18 14.49 22.01
CA PHE A 245 -2.31 13.64 22.37
C PHE A 245 -1.78 12.46 23.20
N PRO A 246 -1.39 12.71 24.48
CA PRO A 246 -0.96 11.64 25.35
C PRO A 246 -2.08 10.60 25.46
N PRO A 247 -1.76 9.30 25.43
CA PRO A 247 -2.74 8.28 25.79
C PRO A 247 -3.26 8.62 27.19
N ASP A 248 -4.58 8.63 27.39
CA ASP A 248 -5.15 8.78 28.72
C ASP A 248 -4.69 7.61 29.61
N GLU A 249 -3.54 7.75 30.26
CA GLU A 249 -3.19 6.95 31.43
C GLU A 249 -4.15 7.36 32.54
N PHE A 250 -5.04 6.43 32.94
CA PHE A 250 -5.91 6.40 34.13
C PHE A 250 -7.44 6.24 33.97
N ILE A 251 -7.99 5.76 32.85
CA ILE A 251 -9.32 5.08 32.89
C ILE A 251 -9.32 3.82 32.01
N ASN A 252 -9.26 2.66 32.66
CA ASN A 252 -9.44 1.29 32.15
C ASN A 252 -8.34 0.70 31.24
N VAL A 253 -7.27 0.25 31.90
CA VAL A 253 -6.26 -0.71 31.40
C VAL A 253 -6.82 -2.13 31.16
N SER A 254 -8.15 -2.32 31.14
CA SER A 254 -8.78 -3.63 30.87
C SER A 254 -9.96 -3.64 29.90
N SER A 255 -10.30 -2.55 29.19
CA SER A 255 -11.52 -2.55 28.33
C SER A 255 -11.52 -1.68 27.08
N ARG A 256 -10.34 -1.31 26.53
CA ARG A 256 -10.24 -0.81 25.14
C ARG A 256 -9.54 -1.76 24.18
N SER A 257 -9.41 -3.02 24.57
CA SER A 257 -9.63 -4.09 23.62
C SER A 257 -11.04 -3.90 23.04
N ALA A 258 -11.16 -3.72 21.73
CA ALA A 258 -12.38 -4.17 21.04
C ALA A 258 -12.73 -5.57 21.60
N PRO A 259 -14.01 -5.87 21.88
CA PRO A 259 -14.42 -7.01 22.68
C PRO A 259 -13.64 -8.26 22.25
N SER A 260 -12.74 -8.73 23.11
CA SER A 260 -12.00 -9.97 22.91
C SER A 260 -12.84 -11.18 23.29
N SER A 261 -14.16 -11.10 23.10
CA SER A 261 -15.10 -12.22 23.19
C SER A 261 -15.66 -12.66 21.84
N ALA A 262 -15.40 -11.94 20.75
CA ALA A 262 -15.26 -12.63 19.48
C ALA A 262 -13.88 -13.28 19.52
N LYS A 263 -13.80 -14.62 19.40
CA LYS A 263 -12.54 -15.32 19.10
C LYS A 263 -11.72 -14.41 18.18
N LYS A 264 -10.42 -14.22 18.46
CA LYS A 264 -9.47 -13.82 17.43
C LYS A 264 -9.61 -14.86 16.32
N VAL A 265 -10.56 -14.66 15.42
CA VAL A 265 -10.58 -15.26 14.11
C VAL A 265 -9.41 -14.55 13.45
N GLN A 266 -8.21 -15.06 13.72
CA GLN A 266 -7.17 -15.01 12.71
C GLN A 266 -7.91 -15.51 11.46
N PRO A 267 -8.13 -14.67 10.43
CA PRO A 267 -8.60 -15.24 9.18
C PRO A 267 -7.54 -16.27 8.85
N GLY A 268 -7.88 -17.56 8.92
CA GLY A 268 -6.93 -18.58 8.52
C GLY A 268 -6.48 -18.18 7.13
N LEU A 269 -5.17 -18.08 6.88
CA LEU A 269 -4.65 -17.84 5.52
C LEU A 269 -5.32 -18.79 4.51
N PHE A 270 -5.72 -19.97 4.98
CA PHE A 270 -6.46 -21.00 4.26
C PHE A 270 -7.98 -20.79 4.21
N GLU A 271 -8.58 -20.06 5.15
CA GLU A 271 -10.02 -19.80 5.17
C GLU A 271 -10.43 -18.79 4.09
N GLY A 272 -9.65 -17.72 3.92
CA GLY A 272 -9.82 -16.79 2.79
C GLY A 272 -9.64 -17.49 1.43
N LEU A 273 -8.65 -18.39 1.32
CA LEU A 273 -8.43 -19.21 0.13
C LEU A 273 -9.59 -20.20 -0.12
N ARG A 274 -10.11 -20.83 0.94
CA ARG A 274 -11.25 -21.75 0.85
C ARG A 274 -12.51 -21.03 0.37
N LEU A 275 -12.80 -19.84 0.89
CA LEU A 275 -13.91 -19.00 0.44
C LEU A 275 -13.78 -18.62 -1.04
N LEU A 276 -12.57 -18.28 -1.47
CA LEU A 276 -12.28 -17.92 -2.86
C LEU A 276 -12.51 -19.08 -3.83
N ILE A 277 -12.10 -20.30 -3.48
CA ILE A 277 -12.30 -21.48 -4.32
C ILE A 277 -13.77 -21.94 -4.33
N ARG A 278 -14.48 -21.80 -3.20
CA ARG A 278 -15.86 -22.26 -3.06
C ARG A 278 -16.86 -21.39 -3.81
N HIS A 279 -16.62 -20.09 -3.94
CA HIS A 279 -17.55 -19.15 -4.56
C HIS A 279 -17.01 -18.63 -5.91
N PRO A 280 -17.56 -19.08 -7.05
CA PRO A 280 -17.10 -18.65 -8.38
C PRO A 280 -17.13 -17.13 -8.59
N TYR A 281 -18.09 -16.44 -7.97
CA TYR A 281 -18.17 -14.99 -8.00
C TYR A 281 -16.96 -14.33 -7.30
N VAL A 282 -16.55 -14.83 -6.14
CA VAL A 282 -15.36 -14.35 -5.41
C VAL A 282 -14.08 -14.65 -6.19
N LEU A 283 -14.00 -15.81 -6.86
CA LEU A 283 -12.92 -16.12 -7.79
C LEU A 283 -12.87 -15.13 -8.97
N GLY A 284 -14.02 -14.69 -9.46
CA GLY A 284 -14.13 -13.62 -10.45
C GLY A 284 -13.56 -12.29 -9.95
N ILE A 285 -13.88 -11.89 -8.71
CA ILE A 285 -13.30 -10.69 -8.08
C ILE A 285 -11.78 -10.83 -7.95
N PHE A 286 -11.29 -12.00 -7.53
CA PHE A 286 -9.86 -12.29 -7.49
C PHE A 286 -9.21 -12.13 -8.86
N ALA A 287 -9.80 -12.71 -9.92
CA ALA A 287 -9.29 -12.58 -11.28
C ALA A 287 -9.21 -11.11 -11.73
N VAL A 288 -10.22 -10.29 -11.42
CA VAL A 288 -10.22 -8.84 -11.70
C VAL A 288 -9.14 -8.10 -10.93
N SER A 289 -8.82 -8.54 -9.72
CA SER A 289 -7.75 -7.94 -8.92
C SER A 289 -6.35 -8.42 -9.30
N ALA A 290 -6.21 -9.64 -9.83
CA ALA A 290 -4.93 -10.33 -9.98
C ALA A 290 -4.42 -10.31 -11.43
N LEU A 291 -5.27 -10.66 -12.40
CA LEU A 291 -4.82 -10.94 -13.76
C LEU A 291 -4.24 -9.71 -14.48
N PHE A 292 -4.78 -8.51 -14.23
CA PHE A 292 -4.20 -7.30 -14.81
C PHE A 292 -2.82 -6.97 -14.21
N GLU A 293 -2.54 -7.35 -12.97
CA GLU A 293 -1.21 -7.17 -12.38
C GLU A 293 -0.17 -8.09 -13.03
N VAL A 294 -0.58 -9.25 -13.56
CA VAL A 294 0.27 -10.12 -14.37
C VAL A 294 0.68 -9.39 -15.66
N ILE A 295 -0.30 -8.83 -16.38
CA ILE A 295 -0.07 -8.02 -17.59
C ILE A 295 0.86 -6.84 -17.27
N ALA A 296 0.52 -6.05 -16.25
CA ALA A 296 1.31 -4.91 -15.84
C ALA A 296 2.74 -5.30 -15.46
N THR A 297 2.96 -6.49 -14.88
CA THR A 297 4.30 -6.98 -14.55
C THR A 297 5.12 -7.34 -15.78
N ILE A 298 4.50 -7.91 -16.81
CA ILE A 298 5.16 -8.25 -18.07
C ILE A 298 5.56 -6.97 -18.80
N LEU A 299 4.61 -6.04 -18.99
CA LEU A 299 4.86 -4.77 -19.67
C LEU A 299 5.87 -3.88 -18.91
N ASP A 300 5.80 -3.86 -17.57
CA ASP A 300 6.78 -3.20 -16.71
C ASP A 300 8.21 -3.72 -16.94
N TYR A 301 8.36 -5.04 -17.11
CA TYR A 301 9.66 -5.63 -17.38
C TYR A 301 10.15 -5.31 -18.80
N GLN A 302 9.28 -5.41 -19.81
CA GLN A 302 9.60 -4.98 -21.18
C GLN A 302 10.08 -3.53 -21.22
N MET A 303 9.37 -2.62 -20.53
CA MET A 303 9.73 -1.20 -20.42
C MET A 303 11.14 -1.03 -19.84
N LYS A 304 11.45 -1.78 -18.77
CA LYS A 304 12.74 -1.70 -18.09
C LYS A 304 13.88 -2.27 -18.94
N VAL A 305 13.63 -3.34 -19.69
CA VAL A 305 14.63 -3.91 -20.60
C VAL A 305 15.00 -2.90 -21.69
N LEU A 306 14.01 -2.26 -22.33
CA LEU A 306 14.26 -1.21 -23.31
C LEU A 306 14.89 0.04 -22.67
N GLY A 307 14.43 0.42 -21.47
CA GLY A 307 14.98 1.55 -20.73
C GLY A 307 16.45 1.34 -20.35
N LYS A 308 16.82 0.16 -19.87
CA LYS A 308 18.22 -0.13 -19.54
C LYS A 308 19.10 -0.23 -20.78
N ALA A 309 18.56 -0.67 -21.91
CA ALA A 309 19.28 -0.63 -23.18
C ALA A 309 19.51 0.81 -23.68
N ALA A 310 18.57 1.72 -23.42
CA ALA A 310 18.69 3.14 -23.78
C ALA A 310 19.63 3.94 -22.85
N TYR A 311 19.78 3.52 -21.59
CA TYR A 311 20.58 4.23 -20.58
C TYR A 311 21.70 3.36 -20.00
N SER A 312 22.95 3.67 -20.37
CA SER A 312 24.15 2.98 -19.88
C SER A 312 24.42 3.27 -18.39
N SER A 313 24.29 4.53 -17.96
CA SER A 313 24.50 4.97 -16.58
C SER A 313 23.35 4.57 -15.64
N THR A 314 23.72 4.14 -14.43
CA THR A 314 22.77 3.85 -13.33
C THR A 314 21.93 5.06 -12.98
N ALA A 315 22.52 6.26 -12.95
CA ALA A 315 21.83 7.48 -12.57
C ALA A 315 20.80 7.92 -13.64
N ASP A 316 21.08 7.65 -14.91
CA ASP A 316 20.19 7.98 -16.02
C ASP A 316 18.98 7.05 -16.03
N PHE A 317 19.21 5.75 -15.85
CA PHE A 317 18.13 4.78 -15.74
C PHE A 317 17.31 5.00 -14.46
N ALA A 318 17.94 5.39 -13.34
CA ALA A 318 17.25 5.82 -12.12
C ALA A 318 16.35 7.03 -12.40
N SER A 319 16.87 8.06 -13.06
CA SER A 319 16.11 9.27 -13.43
C SER A 319 14.89 8.93 -14.29
N PHE A 320 15.04 8.04 -15.28
CA PHE A 320 13.93 7.50 -16.06
C PHE A 320 12.86 6.80 -15.19
N MET A 321 13.28 5.95 -14.25
CA MET A 321 12.36 5.30 -13.31
C MET A 321 11.68 6.30 -12.36
N GLY A 322 12.37 7.37 -11.98
CA GLY A 322 11.80 8.50 -11.24
C GLY A 322 10.72 9.23 -12.03
N MET A 323 10.97 9.54 -13.31
CA MET A 323 9.97 10.16 -14.19
C MET A 323 8.74 9.28 -14.37
N PHE A 324 8.96 7.96 -14.54
CA PHE A 324 7.87 6.99 -14.61
C PHE A 324 7.02 6.99 -13.34
N GLY A 325 7.67 6.95 -12.17
CA GLY A 325 6.99 7.03 -10.89
C GLY A 325 6.20 8.34 -10.71
N GLN A 326 6.79 9.46 -11.10
CA GLN A 326 6.15 10.79 -11.01
C GLN A 326 4.92 10.87 -11.92
N ALA A 327 5.04 10.50 -13.18
CA ALA A 327 3.94 10.49 -14.14
C ALA A 327 2.81 9.56 -13.69
N ALA A 328 3.15 8.32 -13.31
CA ALA A 328 2.19 7.33 -12.83
C ALA A 328 1.39 7.81 -11.62
N ASN A 329 2.06 8.38 -10.60
CA ASN A 329 1.40 8.84 -9.38
C ASN A 329 0.59 10.13 -9.64
N THR A 330 1.07 11.03 -10.50
CA THR A 330 0.34 12.25 -10.85
C THR A 330 -0.94 11.91 -11.60
N VAL A 331 -0.86 11.04 -12.62
CA VAL A 331 -2.02 10.59 -13.38
C VAL A 331 -3.00 9.82 -12.49
N SER A 332 -2.51 8.94 -11.61
CA SER A 332 -3.37 8.23 -10.66
C SER A 332 -4.11 9.19 -9.72
N LEU A 333 -3.44 10.24 -9.23
CA LEU A 333 -4.06 11.27 -8.39
C LEU A 333 -5.18 11.99 -9.14
N VAL A 334 -4.91 12.47 -10.35
CA VAL A 334 -5.90 13.17 -11.18
C VAL A 334 -7.12 12.29 -11.45
N PHE A 335 -6.90 11.02 -11.81
CA PHE A 335 -7.97 10.07 -12.05
C PHE A 335 -8.75 9.69 -10.79
N SER A 336 -8.09 9.55 -9.64
CA SER A 336 -8.77 9.29 -8.37
C SER A 336 -9.66 10.47 -7.93
N LEU A 337 -9.28 11.70 -8.25
CA LEU A 337 -10.08 12.90 -7.92
C LEU A 337 -11.26 13.11 -8.87
N LEU A 338 -11.11 12.80 -10.16
CA LEU A 338 -12.08 13.20 -11.20
C LEU A 338 -12.80 12.03 -11.90
N GLY A 339 -12.18 10.85 -11.97
CA GLY A 339 -12.56 9.80 -12.92
C GLY A 339 -13.66 8.87 -12.42
N THR A 340 -13.66 8.51 -11.14
CA THR A 340 -14.47 7.38 -10.65
C THR A 340 -15.96 7.68 -10.58
N SER A 341 -16.36 8.77 -9.90
CA SER A 341 -17.77 9.06 -9.64
C SER A 341 -18.54 9.43 -10.90
N PHE A 342 -17.89 10.05 -11.89
CA PHE A 342 -18.52 10.42 -13.16
C PHE A 342 -18.89 9.19 -13.99
N VAL A 343 -17.94 8.26 -14.17
CA VAL A 343 -18.14 7.11 -15.05
C VAL A 343 -19.19 6.14 -14.48
N ILE A 344 -19.09 5.82 -13.18
CA ILE A 344 -20.02 4.87 -12.54
C ILE A 344 -21.45 5.43 -12.49
N ARG A 345 -21.62 6.72 -12.20
CA ARG A 345 -22.95 7.35 -12.13
C ARG A 345 -23.64 7.42 -13.50
N ASN A 346 -22.87 7.65 -14.57
CA ASN A 346 -23.44 7.84 -15.91
C ASN A 346 -23.62 6.53 -16.69
N PHE A 347 -22.71 5.57 -16.53
CA PHE A 347 -22.68 4.33 -17.31
C PHE A 347 -23.03 3.07 -16.51
N GLY A 348 -23.13 3.16 -15.18
CA GLY A 348 -23.36 2.01 -14.31
C GLY A 348 -22.11 1.14 -14.11
N LEU A 349 -22.22 0.14 -13.23
CA LEU A 349 -21.06 -0.67 -12.81
C LEU A 349 -20.55 -1.59 -13.93
N ARG A 350 -21.45 -2.27 -14.65
CA ARG A 350 -21.05 -3.30 -15.61
C ARG A 350 -20.25 -2.74 -16.80
N PRO A 351 -20.68 -1.66 -17.49
CA PRO A 351 -19.86 -1.04 -18.53
C PRO A 351 -18.53 -0.51 -17.99
N THR A 352 -18.52 0.06 -16.78
CA THR A 352 -17.30 0.54 -16.12
C THR A 352 -16.31 -0.61 -15.88
N LEU A 353 -16.80 -1.75 -15.42
CA LEU A 353 -15.99 -2.95 -15.16
C LEU A 353 -15.38 -3.53 -16.45
N MET A 354 -16.13 -3.49 -17.56
CA MET A 354 -15.66 -3.97 -18.87
C MET A 354 -14.73 -2.97 -19.58
N LEU A 355 -14.84 -1.67 -19.29
CA LEU A 355 -14.03 -0.63 -19.90
C LEU A 355 -12.54 -0.83 -19.61
N PHE A 356 -12.18 -1.20 -18.38
CA PHE A 356 -10.78 -1.39 -17.99
C PHE A 356 -10.09 -2.53 -18.77
N PRO A 357 -10.62 -3.76 -18.83
CA PRO A 357 -10.05 -4.83 -19.65
C PRO A 357 -10.07 -4.53 -21.15
N THR A 358 -11.09 -3.82 -21.64
CA THR A 358 -11.12 -3.38 -23.05
C THR A 358 -9.94 -2.47 -23.36
N MET A 359 -9.65 -1.50 -22.48
CA MET A 359 -8.48 -0.65 -22.60
C MET A 359 -7.18 -1.44 -22.50
N LEU A 360 -7.12 -2.50 -21.65
CA LEU A 360 -5.96 -3.39 -21.58
C LEU A 360 -5.69 -4.10 -22.92
N VAL A 361 -6.72 -4.60 -23.59
CA VAL A 361 -6.58 -5.22 -24.92
C VAL A 361 -6.01 -4.21 -25.92
N VAL A 362 -6.54 -2.98 -25.94
CA VAL A 362 -6.06 -1.92 -26.84
C VAL A 362 -4.60 -1.59 -26.58
N VAL A 363 -4.21 -1.30 -25.32
CA VAL A 363 -2.83 -0.89 -25.02
C VAL A 363 -1.82 -2.02 -25.23
N VAL A 364 -2.19 -3.28 -24.96
CA VAL A 364 -1.34 -4.43 -25.28
C VAL A 364 -1.19 -4.59 -26.80
N GLY A 365 -2.26 -4.37 -27.57
CA GLY A 365 -2.20 -4.32 -29.03
C GLY A 365 -1.25 -3.25 -29.54
N VAL A 366 -1.31 -2.03 -28.99
CA VAL A 366 -0.39 -0.95 -29.34
C VAL A 366 1.06 -1.33 -29.05
N VAL A 367 1.34 -1.91 -27.89
CA VAL A 367 2.71 -2.39 -27.53
C VAL A 367 3.19 -3.47 -28.50
N TYR A 368 2.30 -4.37 -28.93
CA TYR A 368 2.65 -5.43 -29.88
C TYR A 368 3.13 -4.88 -31.22
N PHE A 369 2.47 -3.86 -31.76
CA PHE A 369 2.85 -3.23 -33.03
C PHE A 369 3.98 -2.20 -32.90
N VAL A 370 4.06 -1.49 -31.76
CA VAL A 370 5.02 -0.42 -31.51
C VAL A 370 5.77 -0.66 -30.19
N PRO A 371 6.65 -1.67 -30.11
CA PRO A 371 7.38 -2.01 -28.89
C PRO A 371 8.55 -1.04 -28.64
N SER A 372 8.24 0.21 -28.29
CA SER A 372 9.21 1.25 -27.95
C SER A 372 9.19 1.58 -26.45
N MET A 373 10.32 2.07 -25.92
CA MET A 373 10.45 2.46 -24.51
C MET A 373 9.39 3.49 -24.09
N TRP A 374 9.18 4.54 -24.89
CA TRP A 374 8.21 5.60 -24.59
C TRP A 374 6.76 5.15 -24.77
N CYS A 375 6.49 4.23 -25.71
CA CYS A 375 5.17 3.61 -25.83
C CYS A 375 4.82 2.82 -24.56
N LEU A 376 5.73 1.94 -24.12
CA LEU A 376 5.56 1.18 -22.88
C LEU A 376 5.44 2.08 -21.65
N PHE A 377 6.21 3.17 -21.59
CA PHE A 377 6.08 4.19 -20.55
C PHE A 377 4.65 4.76 -20.50
N GLY A 378 4.14 5.24 -21.64
CA GLY A 378 2.80 5.83 -21.73
C GLY A 378 1.71 4.82 -21.37
N VAL A 379 1.81 3.60 -21.90
CA VAL A 379 0.89 2.51 -21.60
C VAL A 379 0.90 2.15 -20.12
N MET A 380 2.06 2.04 -19.48
CA MET A 380 2.15 1.73 -18.05
C MET A 380 1.59 2.85 -17.16
N VAL A 381 1.78 4.11 -17.54
CA VAL A 381 1.14 5.26 -16.87
C VAL A 381 -0.37 5.20 -17.03
N ALA A 382 -0.87 4.90 -18.24
CA ALA A 382 -2.29 4.75 -18.52
C ALA A 382 -2.93 3.59 -17.74
N ILE A 383 -2.30 2.41 -17.71
CA ILE A 383 -2.77 1.24 -16.95
C ILE A 383 -2.92 1.59 -15.47
N LYS A 384 -1.93 2.27 -14.89
CA LYS A 384 -2.03 2.73 -13.50
C LYS A 384 -3.17 3.72 -13.30
N GLY A 385 -3.24 4.78 -14.11
CA GLY A 385 -4.33 5.75 -14.03
C GLY A 385 -5.71 5.12 -14.10
N LEU A 386 -5.94 4.27 -15.12
CA LEU A 386 -7.20 3.56 -15.34
C LEU A 386 -7.51 2.56 -14.22
N SER A 387 -6.49 1.90 -13.64
CA SER A 387 -6.70 1.00 -12.51
C SER A 387 -7.26 1.73 -11.28
N TYR A 388 -6.79 2.97 -11.03
CA TYR A 388 -7.28 3.81 -9.93
C TYR A 388 -8.65 4.45 -10.22
N ALA A 389 -8.92 4.85 -11.46
CA ALA A 389 -10.20 5.46 -11.84
C ALA A 389 -11.34 4.43 -12.00
N LEU A 390 -11.04 3.25 -12.54
CA LEU A 390 -12.06 2.29 -12.98
C LEU A 390 -11.99 0.97 -12.21
N ASN A 391 -10.83 0.31 -12.21
CA ASN A 391 -10.73 -1.06 -11.71
C ASN A 391 -10.93 -1.16 -10.19
N ASN A 392 -10.17 -0.38 -9.41
CA ASN A 392 -10.22 -0.43 -7.95
C ASN A 392 -11.61 -0.08 -7.41
N PRO A 393 -12.26 1.02 -7.84
CA PRO A 393 -13.60 1.34 -7.37
C PRO A 393 -14.65 0.32 -7.80
N SER A 394 -14.59 -0.17 -9.05
CA SER A 394 -15.52 -1.20 -9.52
C SER A 394 -15.35 -2.50 -8.74
N LYS A 395 -14.11 -2.90 -8.44
CA LYS A 395 -13.79 -4.05 -7.61
C LYS A 395 -14.38 -3.91 -6.20
N GLU A 396 -14.27 -2.73 -5.58
CA GLU A 396 -14.87 -2.46 -4.27
C GLU A 396 -16.39 -2.61 -4.29
N MET A 397 -17.04 -2.15 -5.35
CA MET A 397 -18.49 -2.29 -5.51
C MET A 397 -18.94 -3.74 -5.64
N LEU A 398 -18.15 -4.61 -6.28
CA LEU A 398 -18.48 -6.03 -6.43
C LEU A 398 -18.56 -6.78 -5.09
N TYR A 399 -17.88 -6.30 -4.04
CA TYR A 399 -17.97 -6.85 -2.70
C TYR A 399 -19.26 -6.44 -1.96
N MET A 400 -20.04 -5.47 -2.45
CA MET A 400 -21.24 -5.02 -1.73
C MET A 400 -22.31 -6.12 -1.63
N VAL A 401 -22.37 -7.03 -2.60
CA VAL A 401 -23.31 -8.17 -2.66
C VAL A 401 -22.78 -9.45 -1.99
N THR A 402 -21.70 -9.35 -1.21
CA THR A 402 -21.14 -10.48 -0.46
C THR A 402 -21.32 -10.30 1.04
N THR A 403 -21.38 -11.40 1.79
CA THR A 403 -21.40 -11.36 3.26
C THR A 403 -20.14 -10.73 3.85
N ASP A 404 -20.24 -10.29 5.10
CA ASP A 404 -19.14 -9.63 5.80
C ASP A 404 -17.95 -10.58 6.00
N SER A 405 -18.20 -11.88 6.19
CA SER A 405 -17.14 -12.89 6.24
C SER A 405 -16.26 -12.90 4.98
N ILE A 406 -16.84 -12.79 3.78
CA ILE A 406 -16.11 -12.68 2.52
C ILE A 406 -15.37 -11.33 2.43
N LYS A 407 -16.04 -10.22 2.79
CA LYS A 407 -15.44 -8.88 2.77
C LYS A 407 -14.23 -8.75 3.69
N PHE A 408 -14.23 -9.41 4.84
CA PHE A 408 -13.11 -9.34 5.79
C PHE A 408 -12.03 -10.39 5.51
N LYS A 409 -12.42 -11.65 5.26
CA LYS A 409 -11.47 -12.78 5.10
C LYS A 409 -10.92 -12.89 3.68
N ALA A 410 -11.77 -12.85 2.65
CA ALA A 410 -11.34 -13.06 1.27
C ALA A 410 -10.69 -11.80 0.68
N LYS A 411 -11.27 -10.61 0.91
CA LYS A 411 -10.71 -9.35 0.39
C LYS A 411 -9.27 -9.11 0.83
N SER A 412 -9.00 -9.25 2.13
CA SER A 412 -7.65 -9.05 2.68
C SER A 412 -6.65 -10.03 2.07
N TRP A 413 -7.06 -11.29 1.84
CA TRP A 413 -6.25 -12.28 1.16
C TRP A 413 -6.00 -11.92 -0.31
N ILE A 414 -7.04 -11.51 -1.05
CA ILE A 414 -6.97 -11.10 -2.46
C ILE A 414 -6.03 -9.89 -2.61
N ASP A 415 -6.17 -8.87 -1.78
CA ASP A 415 -5.41 -7.62 -1.91
C ASP A 415 -3.94 -7.80 -1.51
N VAL A 416 -3.65 -8.60 -0.47
CA VAL A 416 -2.27 -8.79 0.02
C VAL A 416 -1.54 -9.88 -0.75
N PHE A 417 -2.11 -11.09 -0.80
CA PHE A 417 -1.46 -12.24 -1.43
C PHE A 417 -1.66 -12.22 -2.95
N GLY A 418 -2.88 -11.89 -3.42
CA GLY A 418 -3.20 -11.91 -4.85
C GLY A 418 -2.32 -10.98 -5.69
N GLY A 419 -2.09 -9.74 -5.26
CA GLY A 419 -1.19 -8.83 -5.99
C GLY A 419 0.27 -9.30 -6.02
N ARG A 420 0.76 -9.88 -4.91
CA ARG A 420 2.13 -10.42 -4.84
C ARG A 420 2.29 -11.67 -5.68
N ALA A 421 1.34 -12.59 -5.62
CA ALA A 421 1.29 -13.78 -6.46
C ALA A 421 1.20 -13.41 -7.95
N SER A 422 0.40 -12.41 -8.31
CA SER A 422 0.27 -11.93 -9.69
C SER A 422 1.58 -11.40 -10.26
N LYS A 423 2.33 -10.64 -9.45
CA LYS A 423 3.69 -10.19 -9.82
C LYS A 423 4.64 -11.37 -9.97
N ALA A 424 4.55 -12.39 -9.12
CA ALA A 424 5.36 -13.60 -9.27
C ALA A 424 5.00 -14.35 -10.56
N LEU A 425 3.71 -14.53 -10.87
CA LEU A 425 3.22 -15.17 -12.09
C LEU A 425 3.66 -14.42 -13.36
N GLY A 426 3.52 -13.09 -13.38
CA GLY A 426 4.04 -12.27 -14.48
C GLY A 426 5.55 -12.40 -14.61
N SER A 427 6.25 -12.55 -13.48
CA SER A 427 7.69 -12.77 -13.47
C SER A 427 8.09 -14.14 -14.02
N VAL A 428 7.29 -15.19 -13.82
CA VAL A 428 7.51 -16.49 -14.48
C VAL A 428 7.47 -16.32 -15.99
N VAL A 429 6.45 -15.66 -16.53
CA VAL A 429 6.32 -15.41 -17.98
C VAL A 429 7.54 -14.64 -18.50
N THR A 430 7.89 -13.53 -17.83
CA THR A 430 9.07 -12.73 -18.26
C THR A 430 10.38 -13.51 -18.15
N ASN A 431 10.55 -14.35 -17.12
CA ASN A 431 11.76 -15.15 -16.94
C ASN A 431 11.89 -16.22 -18.03
N THR A 432 10.78 -16.83 -18.46
CA THR A 432 10.76 -17.82 -19.54
C THR A 432 11.16 -17.20 -20.88
N PHE A 433 10.67 -16.00 -21.19
CA PHE A 433 10.88 -15.36 -22.49
C PHE A 433 11.97 -14.28 -22.50
N LYS A 434 12.76 -14.12 -21.42
CA LYS A 434 13.71 -12.99 -21.28
C LYS A 434 14.82 -12.92 -22.35
N LYS A 435 15.12 -14.02 -23.05
CA LYS A 435 16.18 -14.10 -24.07
C LYS A 435 15.68 -14.77 -25.36
N PRO A 436 16.03 -14.23 -26.54
CA PRO A 436 16.41 -12.83 -26.80
C PRO A 436 15.30 -11.83 -26.45
N VAL A 437 15.63 -10.53 -26.37
CA VAL A 437 14.64 -9.47 -26.04
C VAL A 437 13.44 -9.48 -27.00
N THR A 438 13.63 -9.86 -28.27
CA THR A 438 12.56 -10.01 -29.25
C THR A 438 11.50 -11.04 -28.83
N ASN A 439 11.91 -12.16 -28.23
CA ASN A 439 10.99 -13.17 -27.69
C ASN A 439 10.17 -12.60 -26.54
N LEU A 440 10.80 -11.83 -25.65
CA LEU A 440 10.11 -11.17 -24.54
C LEU A 440 9.03 -10.21 -25.05
N MET A 441 9.36 -9.41 -26.07
CA MET A 441 8.42 -8.45 -26.66
C MET A 441 7.25 -9.15 -27.34
N PHE A 442 7.52 -10.20 -28.12
CA PHE A 442 6.50 -10.93 -28.87
C PHE A 442 5.63 -11.82 -27.95
N TYR A 443 6.23 -12.80 -27.28
CA TYR A 443 5.49 -13.78 -26.47
C TYR A 443 4.93 -13.16 -25.18
N GLY A 444 5.65 -12.21 -24.58
CA GLY A 444 5.14 -11.49 -23.40
C GLY A 444 3.87 -10.69 -23.72
N SER A 445 3.83 -10.03 -24.88
CA SER A 445 2.64 -9.29 -25.34
C SER A 445 1.50 -10.23 -25.74
N LEU A 446 1.80 -11.37 -26.38
CA LEU A 446 0.79 -12.38 -26.73
C LEU A 446 0.12 -12.98 -25.49
N VAL A 447 0.91 -13.37 -24.48
CA VAL A 447 0.39 -13.85 -23.19
C VAL A 447 -0.42 -12.76 -22.51
N SER A 448 0.06 -11.51 -22.53
CA SER A 448 -0.68 -10.38 -21.98
C SER A 448 -2.02 -10.16 -22.67
N LEU A 449 -2.07 -10.32 -24.00
CA LEU A 449 -3.30 -10.19 -24.80
C LEU A 449 -4.29 -11.30 -24.47
N ALA A 450 -3.82 -12.56 -24.37
CA ALA A 450 -4.66 -13.68 -23.97
C ALA A 450 -5.27 -13.48 -22.58
N ILE A 451 -4.47 -13.00 -21.62
CA ILE A 451 -4.95 -12.67 -20.27
C ILE A 451 -5.96 -11.51 -20.32
N ALA A 452 -5.72 -10.47 -21.13
CA ALA A 452 -6.63 -9.33 -21.26
C ALA A 452 -7.99 -9.75 -21.85
N LEU A 453 -8.00 -10.60 -22.88
CA LEU A 453 -9.22 -11.16 -23.46
C LEU A 453 -9.98 -12.06 -22.48
N GLY A 454 -9.26 -12.91 -21.75
CA GLY A 454 -9.85 -13.72 -20.68
C GLY A 454 -10.47 -12.85 -19.57
N LEU A 455 -9.78 -11.78 -19.19
CA LEU A 455 -10.27 -10.82 -18.20
C LEU A 455 -11.51 -10.05 -18.69
N LEU A 456 -11.58 -9.72 -19.99
CA LEU A 456 -12.77 -9.12 -20.59
C LEU A 456 -13.97 -10.08 -20.52
N ALA A 457 -13.77 -11.37 -20.78
CA ALA A 457 -14.82 -12.38 -20.62
C ALA A 457 -15.28 -12.48 -19.16
N ILE A 458 -14.34 -12.57 -18.21
CA ILE A 458 -14.64 -12.66 -16.77
C ILE A 458 -15.38 -11.42 -16.27
N THR A 459 -14.95 -10.22 -16.64
CA THR A 459 -15.64 -8.99 -16.23
C THR A 459 -17.05 -8.89 -16.81
N SER A 460 -17.28 -9.39 -18.03
CA SER A 460 -18.61 -9.43 -18.61
C SER A 460 -19.57 -10.35 -17.87
N THR A 461 -19.10 -11.53 -17.43
CA THR A 461 -19.90 -12.49 -16.66
C THR A 461 -20.12 -12.01 -15.24
N LEU A 462 -19.09 -11.43 -14.62
CA LEU A 462 -19.15 -10.89 -13.26
C LEU A 462 -20.08 -9.68 -13.16
N GLY A 463 -20.05 -8.79 -14.15
CA GLY A 463 -20.99 -7.67 -14.23
C GLY A 463 -22.45 -8.12 -14.35
N ARG A 464 -22.73 -9.16 -15.15
CA ARG A 464 -24.08 -9.77 -15.24
C ARG A 464 -24.50 -10.42 -13.93
N ALA A 465 -23.58 -11.11 -13.26
CA ALA A 465 -23.85 -11.74 -11.97
C ALA A 465 -24.18 -10.69 -10.90
N PHE A 466 -23.42 -9.60 -10.85
CA PHE A 466 -23.69 -8.49 -9.93
C PHE A 466 -25.07 -7.86 -10.15
N GLU A 467 -25.45 -7.59 -11.39
CA GLU A 467 -26.78 -7.05 -11.73
C GLU A 467 -27.90 -7.99 -11.26
N ARG A 468 -27.73 -9.31 -11.48
CA ARG A 468 -28.70 -10.32 -11.03
C ARG A 468 -28.84 -10.39 -9.51
N LEU A 469 -27.73 -10.43 -8.79
CA LEU A 469 -27.70 -10.50 -7.32
C LEU A 469 -28.26 -9.23 -6.68
N THR A 470 -27.96 -8.07 -7.28
CA THR A 470 -28.53 -6.80 -6.83
C THR A 470 -30.04 -6.76 -7.05
N ALA A 471 -30.54 -7.35 -8.15
CA ALA A 471 -31.97 -7.42 -8.43
C ALA A 471 -32.70 -8.47 -7.56
N SER A 472 -32.06 -9.59 -7.21
CA SER A 472 -32.65 -10.62 -6.35
C SER A 472 -32.54 -10.30 -4.85
N GLY A 473 -31.64 -9.40 -4.45
CA GLY A 473 -31.34 -9.12 -3.04
C GLY A 473 -30.57 -10.23 -2.33
N GLU A 474 -30.07 -11.22 -3.09
CA GLU A 474 -29.36 -12.37 -2.56
C GLU A 474 -27.89 -12.01 -2.23
N LEU A 475 -27.43 -12.40 -1.04
CA LEU A 475 -26.05 -12.19 -0.60
C LEU A 475 -25.25 -13.48 -0.79
N ILE A 476 -24.11 -13.37 -1.48
CA ILE A 476 -23.20 -14.51 -1.61
C ILE A 476 -22.51 -14.76 -0.28
N GLY A 477 -22.55 -16.02 0.18
CA GLY A 477 -21.83 -16.48 1.37
C GLY A 477 -22.70 -16.73 2.60
N MET A 478 -24.03 -16.65 2.48
CA MET A 478 -24.97 -16.92 3.59
C MET A 478 -24.90 -18.37 4.10
N ASP A 479 -24.57 -19.35 3.25
CA ASP A 479 -24.44 -20.77 3.63
C ASP A 479 -23.41 -21.04 4.75
N ASN A 480 -22.43 -20.15 4.95
CA ASN A 480 -21.41 -20.30 5.99
C ASN A 480 -21.82 -19.69 7.34
N GLU A 481 -22.70 -18.69 7.35
CA GLU A 481 -23.16 -18.08 8.61
C GLU A 481 -24.12 -19.03 9.34
N GLN A 482 -25.00 -19.72 8.60
CA GLN A 482 -25.88 -20.75 9.17
C GLN A 482 -25.10 -21.96 9.72
N GLY A 483 -24.03 -22.38 9.04
CA GLY A 483 -23.18 -23.49 9.51
C GLY A 483 -22.19 -23.13 10.62
N GLU A 484 -21.90 -21.83 10.84
CA GLU A 484 -21.15 -21.34 12.01
C GLU A 484 -22.07 -21.18 13.24
N GLU A 485 -23.34 -20.82 13.05
CA GLU A 485 -24.36 -20.84 14.12
C GLU A 485 -24.70 -22.27 14.58
N GLU A 486 -24.87 -23.23 13.66
CA GLU A 486 -25.15 -24.64 14.00
C GLU A 486 -23.97 -25.34 14.73
N LYS A 487 -22.75 -24.81 14.61
CA LYS A 487 -21.55 -25.32 15.30
C LYS A 487 -21.28 -24.70 16.66
N GLN A 488 -22.18 -23.87 17.18
CA GLN A 488 -22.26 -23.62 18.61
C GLN A 488 -23.14 -24.69 19.25
N PRO A 489 -22.60 -25.82 19.75
CA PRO A 489 -23.41 -26.69 20.58
C PRO A 489 -23.80 -25.91 21.83
N LEU A 490 -25.11 -25.76 22.04
CA LEU A 490 -25.80 -25.70 23.33
C LEU A 490 -24.85 -25.94 24.53
N LYS A 491 -24.19 -24.89 25.01
CA LYS A 491 -23.45 -24.89 26.29
C LYS A 491 -24.12 -24.03 27.37
N HIS A 492 -25.34 -23.58 27.11
CA HIS A 492 -26.14 -22.77 28.04
C HIS A 492 -27.45 -23.41 28.49
N ALA A 493 -27.71 -24.69 28.20
CA ALA A 493 -28.98 -25.35 28.54
C ALA A 493 -28.85 -26.55 29.50
N ALA A 494 -27.78 -26.63 30.30
CA ALA A 494 -27.59 -27.74 31.26
C ALA A 494 -26.99 -27.29 32.60
N ALA A 495 -27.46 -26.17 33.14
CA ALA A 495 -27.08 -25.72 34.49
C ALA A 495 -28.21 -24.99 35.26
N GLU A 496 -29.46 -25.16 34.84
CA GLU A 496 -30.63 -24.69 35.57
C GLU A 496 -31.66 -25.82 35.61
N ASP A 497 -31.43 -26.79 36.50
CA ASP A 497 -32.47 -27.68 37.04
C ASP A 497 -31.82 -28.60 38.09
N GLU A 498 -31.51 -28.05 39.26
CA GLU A 498 -31.57 -28.76 40.55
C GLU A 498 -31.20 -27.78 41.67
N GLU A 499 -32.24 -27.16 42.27
CA GLU A 499 -32.48 -27.10 43.72
C GLU A 499 -33.43 -25.94 44.03
N SER A 500 -34.71 -26.28 44.08
CA SER A 500 -35.74 -25.48 44.76
C SER A 500 -35.81 -25.87 46.26
N PRO A 501 -36.44 -25.05 47.12
CA PRO A 501 -36.01 -24.87 48.50
C PRO A 501 -36.92 -25.54 49.55
N LYS A 502 -36.39 -25.57 50.80
CA LYS A 502 -37.08 -25.74 52.10
C LYS A 502 -37.63 -27.14 52.47
N ALA A 503 -37.03 -27.76 53.49
CA ALA A 503 -37.61 -27.97 54.83
C ALA A 503 -36.59 -28.68 55.73
#